data_AF-A0AAD2SX61-F1
#
_entry.id   AF-A0AAD2SX61-F1
#
_cell.length_a   1.000
_cell.length_b   1.000
_cell.length_c   1.000
_cell.angle_alpha   90.00
_cell.angle_beta   90.00
_cell.angle_gamma   90.00
#
_symmetry.space_group_name_H-M   'P 1'
#
loop_
_entity.id
_entity.type
_entity.pdbx_description
1 polymer ?
#
loop_
_entity_poly.entity_id
_entity_poly.type
_entity_poly.pdbx_seq_one_letter_code
_entity_poly.pdbx_strand_id
1 'polypeptide(L)'
;MVTEAVLRYGNWEKVIRICNIPVAAKMREAEVLGMDSENLIYQFAGVNHFHWHKVADKDSNDIALTLIDKLFDNSKGIPKNIYEIPYFKEQLQQMKMIPCDYHRYYYRFEEISTHNLEEYRTIGTRAEQVKQIEHDLFELYKDPASKVIWRSPLSG
;
A
#
# COMPACT_ATOMS: atom_id res chain seq x y z
N MET A 1 -0.92 -11.59 12.30
CA MET A 1 -1.89 -12.46 12.97
C MET A 1 -1.64 -13.94 12.66
N VAL A 2 -1.86 -14.41 11.42
CA VAL A 2 -1.68 -15.84 11.07
C VAL A 2 -0.28 -16.36 11.41
N THR A 3 0.77 -15.67 10.97
CA THR A 3 2.16 -16.04 11.28
C THR A 3 2.45 -16.10 12.78
N GLU A 4 1.85 -15.19 13.55
CA GLU A 4 2.00 -15.17 15.01
C GLU A 4 1.38 -16.42 15.63
N ALA A 5 0.20 -16.81 15.15
CA ALA A 5 -0.47 -18.01 15.62
C ALA A 5 0.32 -19.28 15.26
N VAL A 6 0.86 -19.36 14.03
CA VAL A 6 1.70 -20.47 13.58
C VAL A 6 2.96 -20.61 14.44
N LEU A 7 3.64 -19.49 14.73
CA LEU A 7 4.84 -19.48 15.56
C LEU A 7 4.55 -19.85 17.02
N ARG A 8 3.52 -19.26 17.63
CA ARG A 8 3.23 -19.45 19.07
C ARG A 8 2.51 -20.75 19.40
N TYR A 9 1.62 -21.19 18.52
CA TYR A 9 0.70 -22.30 18.81
C TYR A 9 0.84 -23.46 17.82
N GLY A 10 1.40 -23.21 16.63
CA GLY A 10 1.60 -24.23 15.61
C GLY A 10 2.95 -24.95 15.68
N ASN A 11 3.88 -24.49 16.53
CA ASN A 11 5.24 -25.03 16.68
C ASN A 11 6.01 -25.18 15.36
N TRP A 12 5.74 -24.30 14.39
CA TRP A 12 6.37 -24.33 13.08
C TRP A 12 7.36 -23.17 12.96
N GLU A 13 8.66 -23.47 13.12
CA GLU A 13 9.72 -22.44 13.12
C GLU A 13 9.97 -21.82 11.73
N LYS A 14 9.80 -22.62 10.67
CA LYS A 14 10.04 -22.20 9.28
C LYS A 14 8.79 -21.61 8.64
N VAL A 15 8.43 -20.39 9.02
CA VAL A 15 7.30 -19.67 8.43
C VAL A 15 7.71 -18.26 8.00
N ILE A 16 7.37 -17.91 6.76
CA ILE A 16 7.59 -16.57 6.19
C ILE A 16 6.24 -16.02 5.75
N ARG A 17 5.97 -14.77 6.13
CA ARG A 17 4.79 -14.04 5.66
C ARG A 17 5.20 -13.02 4.62
N ILE A 18 4.49 -13.01 3.51
CA ILE A 18 4.65 -12.01 2.47
C ILE A 18 3.54 -10.95 2.57
N CYS A 19 3.85 -9.74 2.13
CA CYS A 19 2.92 -8.63 1.98
C CYS A 19 3.40 -7.77 0.80
N ASN A 20 2.47 -7.26 0.01
CA ASN A 20 2.78 -6.47 -1.18
C ASN A 20 3.11 -5.00 -0.87
N ILE A 21 2.72 -4.48 0.30
CA ILE A 21 2.85 -3.05 0.62
C ILE A 21 4.32 -2.57 0.59
N PRO A 22 5.31 -3.28 1.18
CA PRO A 22 6.70 -2.86 1.09
C PRO A 22 7.22 -2.80 -0.36
N VAL A 23 6.81 -3.74 -1.21
CA VAL A 23 7.21 -3.77 -2.63
C VAL A 23 6.60 -2.58 -3.38
N ALA A 24 5.30 -2.32 -3.19
CA ALA A 24 4.62 -1.18 -3.79
C ALA A 24 5.22 0.16 -3.35
N ALA A 25 5.59 0.28 -2.06
CA ALA A 25 6.27 1.46 -1.54
C ALA A 25 7.62 1.69 -2.23
N LYS A 26 8.47 0.65 -2.33
CA LYS A 26 9.76 0.74 -3.03
C LYS A 26 9.63 1.21 -4.47
N MET A 27 8.66 0.67 -5.22
CA MET A 27 8.47 1.03 -6.63
C MET A 27 8.03 2.49 -6.78
N ARG A 28 6.98 2.90 -6.05
CA ARG A 28 6.41 4.25 -6.15
C ARG A 28 7.38 5.32 -5.65
N GLU A 29 8.02 5.07 -4.52
CA GLU A 29 8.85 6.09 -3.88
C GLU A 29 10.19 6.26 -4.61
N ALA A 30 10.72 5.22 -5.25
CA ALA A 30 11.83 5.33 -6.19
C ALA A 30 11.49 6.25 -7.37
N GLU A 31 10.30 6.08 -7.97
CA GLU A 31 9.79 6.95 -9.03
C GLU A 31 9.66 8.41 -8.55
N VAL A 32 9.04 8.63 -7.38
CA VAL A 32 8.89 9.97 -6.77
C VAL A 32 10.24 10.62 -6.48
N LEU A 33 11.23 9.85 -6.04
CA LEU A 33 12.58 10.34 -5.78
C LEU A 33 13.37 10.60 -7.07
N GLY A 34 12.98 9.98 -8.20
CA GLY A 34 13.75 9.98 -9.44
C GLY A 34 15.04 9.16 -9.31
N MET A 35 15.01 8.10 -8.51
CA MET A 35 16.15 7.24 -8.20
C MET A 35 15.84 5.78 -8.55
N ASP A 36 16.88 4.99 -8.84
CA ASP A 36 16.70 3.54 -8.94
C ASP A 36 16.40 2.96 -7.55
N SER A 37 15.42 2.05 -7.48
CA SER A 37 15.06 1.32 -6.26
C SER A 37 16.21 0.51 -5.66
N GLU A 38 17.22 0.14 -6.46
CA GLU A 38 18.43 -0.53 -5.98
C GLU A 38 19.38 0.40 -5.20
N ASN A 39 19.29 1.71 -5.45
CA ASN A 39 20.07 2.73 -4.74
C ASN A 39 19.39 3.24 -3.47
N LEU A 40 18.27 2.61 -3.07
CA LEU A 40 17.47 2.99 -1.92
C LEU A 40 17.44 1.87 -0.89
N ILE A 41 17.81 2.22 0.34
CA ILE A 41 17.80 1.31 1.48
C ILE A 41 16.57 1.60 2.32
N TYR A 42 15.72 0.58 2.45
CA TYR A 42 14.47 0.70 3.20
C TYR A 42 14.56 0.00 4.54
N GLN A 43 14.09 0.68 5.58
CA GLN A 43 13.96 0.12 6.92
C GLN A 43 12.48 0.10 7.31
N PHE A 44 11.86 -1.07 7.22
CA PHE A 44 10.47 -1.28 7.62
C PHE A 44 10.40 -1.79 9.06
N ALA A 45 9.52 -1.23 9.88
CA ALA A 45 9.27 -1.66 11.24
C ALA A 45 7.77 -1.66 11.56
N GLY A 46 7.29 -2.73 12.20
CA GLY A 46 5.90 -2.91 12.61
C GLY A 46 5.38 -4.31 12.31
N VAL A 47 4.06 -4.43 12.12
CA VAL A 47 3.38 -5.69 11.81
C VAL A 47 2.69 -5.61 10.44
N ASN A 48 2.09 -6.73 10.02
CA ASN A 48 1.35 -6.77 8.75
C ASN A 48 0.24 -5.72 8.75
N HIS A 49 0.18 -4.90 7.69
CA HIS A 49 -0.77 -3.80 7.51
C HIS A 49 -0.73 -2.76 8.64
N PHE A 50 0.38 -2.69 9.38
CA PHE A 50 0.60 -1.69 10.42
C PHE A 50 2.11 -1.54 10.66
N HIS A 51 2.77 -0.95 9.67
CA HIS A 51 4.21 -0.68 9.71
C HIS A 51 4.54 0.72 9.18
N TRP A 52 5.67 1.24 9.63
CA TRP A 52 6.27 2.46 9.11
C TRP A 52 7.57 2.11 8.41
N HIS A 53 8.06 3.02 7.59
CA HIS A 53 9.39 2.90 7.03
C HIS A 53 10.13 4.21 6.96
N LYS A 54 11.46 4.07 6.97
CA LYS A 54 12.40 5.09 6.52
C LYS A 54 13.08 4.64 5.24
N VAL A 55 13.57 5.63 4.51
CA VAL A 55 14.37 5.43 3.30
C VAL A 55 15.70 6.17 3.47
N ALA A 56 16.78 5.51 3.10
CA ALA A 56 18.10 6.08 2.97
C ALA A 56 18.62 5.89 1.54
N ASP A 57 19.55 6.72 1.11
CA ASP A 57 20.30 6.48 -0.13
C ASP A 57 21.38 5.39 0.06
N LYS A 58 22.06 5.02 -1.03
CA LYS A 58 23.16 4.05 -1.04
C LYS A 58 24.34 4.42 -0.13
N ASP A 59 24.49 5.70 0.18
CA ASP A 59 25.55 6.25 1.04
C ASP A 59 25.07 6.33 2.51
N SER A 60 23.91 5.72 2.82
CA SER A 60 23.27 5.66 4.14
C SER A 60 22.77 7.00 4.70
N ASN A 61 22.55 8.01 3.85
CA ASN A 61 21.93 9.27 4.27
C ASN A 61 20.41 9.07 4.40
N ASP A 62 19.82 9.43 5.55
CA ASP A 62 18.36 9.42 5.75
C ASP A 62 17.70 10.49 4.87
N ILE A 63 16.91 10.05 3.88
CA ILE A 63 16.19 10.92 2.94
C ILE A 63 14.68 10.87 3.15
N ALA A 64 14.20 10.39 4.30
CA ALA A 64 12.78 10.25 4.58
C ALA A 64 12.03 11.59 4.52
N LEU A 65 12.63 12.68 5.01
CA LEU A 65 12.01 14.01 4.93
C LEU A 65 11.93 14.53 3.48
N THR A 66 12.99 14.30 2.69
CA THR A 66 12.97 14.64 1.26
C THR A 66 11.90 13.86 0.51
N LEU A 67 11.75 12.56 0.81
CA LEU A 67 10.66 11.75 0.26
C LEU A 67 9.30 12.30 0.68
N ILE A 68 9.11 12.61 1.97
CA ILE A 68 7.85 13.19 2.47
C ILE A 68 7.53 14.47 1.69
N ASP A 69 8.45 15.41 1.57
CA ASP A 69 8.19 16.65 0.82
C ASP A 69 7.80 16.36 -0.63
N LYS A 70 8.55 15.50 -1.33
CA LYS A 70 8.23 15.11 -2.71
C LYS A 70 6.89 14.39 -2.86
N LEU A 71 6.46 13.59 -1.88
CA LEU A 71 5.16 12.90 -1.91
C LEU A 71 3.99 13.90 -1.86
N PHE A 72 4.16 15.04 -1.19
CA PHE A 72 3.16 16.11 -1.18
C PHE A 72 3.23 17.02 -2.41
N ASP A 73 4.40 17.12 -3.06
CA ASP A 73 4.57 17.88 -4.30
C ASP A 73 4.10 17.09 -5.55
N ASN A 74 4.29 15.77 -5.55
CA ASN A 74 3.98 14.86 -6.65
C ASN A 74 2.79 13.94 -6.31
N SER A 75 1.59 14.50 -6.13
CA SER A 75 0.36 13.77 -5.77
C SER A 75 -0.11 12.75 -6.83
N LYS A 76 0.62 11.62 -6.97
CA LYS A 76 0.19 10.45 -7.75
C LYS A 76 0.49 9.14 -7.01
N GLY A 77 -0.58 8.40 -6.69
CA GLY A 77 -0.58 6.93 -6.73
C GLY A 77 -0.59 6.18 -5.40
N ILE A 78 -1.75 6.06 -4.78
CA ILE A 78 -2.02 5.11 -3.67
C ILE A 78 -2.56 3.77 -4.24
N PRO A 79 -2.34 2.61 -3.57
CA PRO A 79 -3.00 1.36 -3.95
C PRO A 79 -4.52 1.51 -4.01
N LYS A 80 -5.13 1.08 -5.13
CA LYS A 80 -6.57 1.20 -5.46
C LYS A 80 -7.57 0.70 -4.41
N ASN A 81 -7.13 -0.12 -3.46
CA ASN A 81 -7.98 -0.78 -2.48
C ASN A 81 -8.20 0.04 -1.19
N ILE A 82 -7.58 1.22 -1.09
CA ILE A 82 -7.80 2.15 0.02
C ILE A 82 -8.11 3.52 -0.58
N TYR A 83 -9.19 4.14 -0.10
CA TYR A 83 -9.59 5.47 -0.53
C TYR A 83 -8.46 6.49 -0.32
N GLU A 84 -8.17 7.25 -1.38
CA GLU A 84 -7.05 8.18 -1.46
C GLU A 84 -7.32 9.44 -0.64
N ILE A 85 -6.92 9.37 0.62
CA ILE A 85 -6.89 10.51 1.53
C ILE A 85 -5.43 10.77 1.90
N PRO A 86 -4.89 11.98 1.69
CA PRO A 86 -3.52 12.28 2.05
C PRO A 86 -3.31 12.15 3.56
N TYR A 87 -2.10 11.81 4.01
CA TYR A 87 -1.76 12.01 5.43
C TYR A 87 -1.63 13.50 5.74
N PHE A 88 -1.63 13.87 7.02
CA PHE A 88 -1.25 15.22 7.43
C PHE A 88 0.26 15.38 7.25
N LYS A 89 0.70 16.39 6.48
CA LYS A 89 2.12 16.58 6.16
C LYS A 89 2.93 16.81 7.45
N GLU A 90 2.38 17.61 8.34
CA GLU A 90 2.98 17.96 9.63
C GLU A 90 3.20 16.71 10.50
N GLN A 91 2.24 15.76 10.47
CA GLN A 91 2.37 14.49 11.18
C GLN A 91 3.55 13.69 10.64
N LEU A 92 3.69 13.58 9.32
CA LEU A 92 4.80 12.84 8.71
C LEU A 92 6.16 13.50 8.99
N GLN A 93 6.22 14.83 8.91
CA GLN A 93 7.42 15.61 9.22
C GLN A 93 7.85 15.45 10.68
N GLN A 94 6.90 15.42 11.62
CA GLN A 94 7.19 15.18 13.04
C GLN A 94 7.69 13.76 13.30
N MET A 95 7.07 12.76 12.67
CA MET A 95 7.45 11.36 12.84
C MET A 95 8.77 11.02 12.13
N LYS A 96 9.10 11.74 11.05
CA LYS A 96 10.25 11.46 10.17
C LYS A 96 10.24 10.03 9.60
N MET A 97 9.05 9.51 9.33
CA MET A 97 8.84 8.17 8.81
C MET A 97 7.51 8.12 8.05
N ILE A 98 7.42 7.18 7.11
CA ILE A 98 6.29 7.02 6.22
C ILE A 98 5.42 5.90 6.76
N PRO A 99 4.15 6.15 7.15
CA PRO A 99 3.22 5.10 7.53
C PRO A 99 2.74 4.33 6.30
N CYS A 100 2.56 3.01 6.44
CA CYS A 100 1.91 2.21 5.41
C CYS A 100 0.45 2.62 5.21
N ASP A 101 -0.10 2.37 4.01
CA ASP A 101 -1.41 2.87 3.59
C ASP A 101 -2.59 2.51 4.53
N TYR A 102 -2.48 1.40 5.25
CA TYR A 102 -3.49 0.96 6.23
C TYR A 102 -3.53 1.83 7.50
N HIS A 103 -2.55 2.70 7.74
CA HIS A 103 -2.65 3.68 8.81
C HIS A 103 -3.78 4.67 8.61
N ARG A 104 -4.36 4.81 7.39
CA ARG A 104 -5.52 5.68 7.17
C ARG A 104 -6.73 5.25 7.99
N TYR A 105 -6.90 3.97 8.26
CA TYR A 105 -7.94 3.48 9.17
C TYR A 105 -7.77 4.00 10.61
N TYR A 106 -6.59 4.48 10.98
CA TYR A 106 -6.28 5.00 12.31
C TYR A 106 -6.15 6.52 12.33
N TYR A 107 -5.39 7.09 11.38
CA TYR A 107 -5.09 8.53 11.34
C TYR A 107 -6.15 9.35 10.61
N ARG A 108 -6.94 8.73 9.73
CA ARG A 108 -8.01 9.33 8.91
C ARG A 108 -9.31 8.54 9.08
N PHE A 109 -9.59 8.13 10.32
CA PHE A 109 -10.66 7.19 10.63
C PHE A 109 -12.04 7.69 10.18
N GLU A 110 -12.35 8.97 10.44
CA GLU A 110 -13.64 9.55 10.12
C GLU A 110 -13.89 9.57 8.61
N GLU A 111 -12.88 9.96 7.83
CA GLU A 111 -12.99 10.06 6.37
C GLU A 111 -13.07 8.68 5.72
N ILE A 112 -12.24 7.72 6.17
CA ILE A 112 -12.30 6.33 5.69
C ILE A 112 -13.64 5.68 6.06
N SER A 113 -14.14 5.90 7.28
CA SER A 113 -15.41 5.31 7.73
C SER A 113 -16.59 5.89 6.96
N THR A 114 -16.60 7.20 6.73
CA THR A 114 -17.63 7.88 5.94
C THR A 114 -17.66 7.34 4.51
N HIS A 115 -16.48 7.24 3.87
CA HIS A 115 -16.37 6.69 2.52
C HIS A 115 -16.82 5.23 2.42
N ASN A 116 -16.39 4.36 3.35
CA ASN A 116 -16.81 2.96 3.35
C ASN A 116 -18.34 2.81 3.50
N LEU A 117 -18.97 3.69 4.29
CA LEU A 117 -20.42 3.70 4.45
C LEU A 117 -21.14 4.21 3.20
N GLU A 118 -20.55 5.18 2.48
CA GLU A 118 -21.03 5.63 1.18
C GLU A 118 -20.97 4.50 0.15
N GLU A 119 -19.82 3.80 0.02
CA GLU A 119 -19.69 2.66 -0.89
C GLU A 119 -20.73 1.58 -0.57
N TYR A 120 -20.86 1.21 0.70
CA TYR A 120 -21.88 0.24 1.15
C TYR A 120 -23.30 0.62 0.71
N ARG A 121 -23.64 1.91 0.74
CA ARG A 121 -24.98 2.41 0.37
C ARG A 121 -25.17 2.57 -1.14
N THR A 122 -24.10 2.56 -1.93
CA THR A 122 -24.13 2.93 -3.36
C THR A 122 -23.68 1.78 -4.25
N ILE A 123 -22.37 1.54 -4.32
CA ILE A 123 -21.74 0.57 -5.23
C ILE A 123 -21.48 -0.79 -4.58
N GLY A 124 -21.85 -0.94 -3.31
CA GLY A 124 -21.58 -2.13 -2.50
C GLY A 124 -20.20 -2.12 -1.86
N THR A 125 -20.02 -3.00 -0.90
CA THR A 125 -18.75 -3.22 -0.20
C THR A 125 -17.64 -3.64 -1.16
N ARG A 126 -16.38 -3.47 -0.71
CA ARG A 126 -15.24 -3.98 -1.48
C ARG A 126 -15.33 -5.47 -1.81
N ALA A 127 -15.93 -6.28 -0.92
CA ALA A 127 -16.12 -7.71 -1.17
C ALA A 127 -17.11 -7.98 -2.31
N GLU A 128 -18.21 -7.25 -2.38
CA GLU A 128 -19.19 -7.36 -3.48
C GLU A 128 -18.60 -6.90 -4.81
N GLN A 129 -17.85 -5.80 -4.80
CA GLN A 129 -17.13 -5.32 -5.97
C GLN A 129 -16.09 -6.35 -6.45
N VAL A 130 -15.29 -6.92 -5.54
CA VAL A 130 -14.28 -7.95 -5.88
C VAL A 130 -14.94 -9.22 -6.41
N LYS A 131 -16.08 -9.63 -5.84
CA LYS A 131 -16.86 -10.77 -6.35
C LYS A 131 -17.25 -10.57 -7.81
N GLN A 132 -17.69 -9.36 -8.19
CA GLN A 132 -18.00 -9.06 -9.59
C GLN A 132 -16.74 -9.08 -10.47
N ILE A 133 -15.63 -8.48 -10.00
CA ILE A 133 -14.34 -8.50 -10.71
C ILE A 133 -13.85 -9.93 -10.94
N GLU A 134 -13.95 -10.80 -9.92
CA GLU A 134 -13.56 -12.21 -10.03
C GLU A 134 -14.42 -12.96 -11.04
N HIS A 135 -15.75 -12.76 -11.02
CA HIS A 135 -16.65 -13.33 -12.03
C HIS A 135 -16.22 -12.94 -13.45
N ASP A 136 -15.99 -11.64 -13.68
CA ASP A 136 -15.61 -11.14 -15.01
C ASP A 136 -14.23 -11.65 -15.45
N LEU A 137 -13.29 -11.80 -14.51
CA LEU A 137 -11.99 -12.42 -14.76
C LEU A 137 -12.13 -13.91 -15.12
N PHE A 138 -13.00 -14.66 -14.45
CA PHE A 138 -13.22 -16.07 -14.77
C PHE A 138 -13.86 -16.27 -16.15
N GLU A 139 -14.77 -15.39 -16.56
CA GLU A 139 -15.32 -15.41 -17.92
C GLU A 139 -14.24 -15.12 -18.97
N LEU A 140 -13.37 -14.13 -18.71
CA LEU A 140 -12.24 -13.81 -19.58
C LEU A 140 -11.30 -15.02 -19.73
N TYR A 141 -10.99 -15.71 -18.63
CA TYR A 141 -10.08 -16.85 -18.61
C TYR A 141 -10.59 -18.10 -19.33
N LYS A 142 -11.87 -18.13 -19.77
CA LYS A 142 -12.37 -19.22 -20.63
C LYS A 142 -11.73 -19.22 -22.02
N ASP A 143 -11.23 -18.07 -22.49
CA ASP A 143 -10.48 -17.97 -23.73
C ASP A 143 -8.96 -17.95 -23.44
N PRO A 144 -8.21 -19.00 -23.80
CA PRO A 144 -6.76 -19.06 -23.59
C PRO A 144 -5.97 -18.03 -24.40
N ALA A 145 -6.55 -17.47 -25.47
CA ALA A 145 -5.95 -16.41 -26.27
C ALA A 145 -6.24 -15.01 -25.72
N SER A 146 -7.12 -14.90 -24.72
CA SER A 146 -7.43 -13.62 -24.09
C SER A 146 -6.17 -13.01 -23.46
N LYS A 147 -5.79 -11.83 -23.94
CA LYS A 147 -4.76 -11.03 -23.28
C LYS A 147 -5.43 -10.29 -22.13
N VAL A 148 -5.06 -10.61 -20.89
CA VAL A 148 -5.38 -9.76 -19.75
C VAL A 148 -4.66 -8.42 -19.96
N ILE A 149 -5.36 -7.44 -20.53
CA ILE A 149 -4.85 -6.08 -20.56
C ILE A 149 -5.10 -5.52 -19.17
N TRP A 150 -4.08 -5.58 -18.32
CA TRP A 150 -4.05 -4.86 -17.05
C TRP A 150 -4.11 -3.36 -17.38
N ARG A 151 -5.31 -2.79 -17.44
CA ARG A 151 -5.46 -1.34 -17.55
C ARG A 151 -5.13 -0.75 -16.19
N SER A 152 -3.88 -0.29 -16.06
CA SER A 152 -3.50 0.61 -14.97
C SER A 152 -4.53 1.76 -14.93
N PRO A 153 -5.07 2.11 -13.74
CA PRO A 153 -5.93 3.29 -13.61
C PRO A 153 -5.24 4.61 -13.97
N LEU A 154 -3.92 4.60 -14.18
CA LEU A 154 -3.15 5.79 -14.49
C LEU A 154 -3.33 6.27 -15.95
N SER A 155 -4.15 5.59 -16.75
CA SER A 155 -4.62 6.10 -18.05
C SER A 155 -6.07 6.57 -17.93
N GLY A 156 -6.24 7.71 -17.29
CA GLY A 156 -7.42 8.58 -17.32
C GLY A 156 -6.94 10.01 -17.34
#